data_AF-F9NXN2-F1
#
_entry.id   AF-F9NXN2-F1
#
_cell.length_a   1.000
_cell.length_b   1.000
_cell.length_c   1.000
_cell.angle_alpha   90.00
_cell.angle_beta   90.00
_cell.angle_gamma   90.00
#
_symmetry.space_group_name_H-M   'P 1'
#
loop_
_entity.id
_entity.type
_entity.pdbx_description
1 polymer ?
#
loop_
_entity_poly.entity_id
_entity_poly.type
_entity_poly.pdbx_seq_one_letter_code
_entity_poly.pdbx_strand_id
1 'polypeptide(L)'
;MDSQPSSRSSTVRDWVGLAARIILGGTLLVAGIRKATDIDSTIWSVRTYQIVPWDLAPIVGWTMPVLEIVVGLMLILGIATRWSGLLGTLAMVVFIIGISSVWGRHISLDCGCFGNGGPVDRSWRLTQRTYALDILRDLGLALCGIWLAIRPRSTLSMDHWITS
;
A
#
# COMPACT_ATOMS: atom_id res chain seq x y z
N MET A 1 30.71 5.88 27.90
CA MET A 1 29.81 4.73 28.14
C MET A 1 29.08 4.46 26.84
N ASP A 2 29.75 3.78 25.91
CA ASP A 2 29.18 3.44 24.61
C ASP A 2 28.46 2.10 24.75
N SER A 3 27.13 2.14 24.78
CA SER A 3 26.26 0.98 24.77
C SER A 3 26.34 0.28 23.41
N GLN A 4 27.33 -0.59 23.25
CA GLN A 4 27.42 -1.54 22.14
C GLN A 4 26.11 -2.34 22.06
N PRO A 5 25.32 -2.21 20.98
CA PRO A 5 24.05 -2.95 20.85
C PRO A 5 24.35 -4.44 20.74
N SER A 6 23.73 -5.24 21.62
CA SER A 6 23.87 -6.70 21.64
C SER A 6 23.50 -7.31 20.28
N SER A 7 24.28 -8.31 19.82
CA SER A 7 24.16 -8.92 18.49
C SER A 7 22.79 -9.57 18.19
N ARG A 8 22.00 -9.90 19.22
CA ARG A 8 20.60 -10.33 19.06
C ARG A 8 19.70 -9.21 18.55
N SER A 9 19.98 -7.97 18.94
CA SER A 9 19.13 -6.83 18.61
C SER A 9 19.26 -6.40 17.14
N SER A 10 20.40 -6.64 16.49
CA SER A 10 20.54 -6.43 15.04
C SER A 10 19.72 -7.47 14.27
N THR A 11 19.86 -8.75 14.60
CA THR A 11 19.14 -9.84 13.92
C THR A 11 17.62 -9.67 14.00
N VAL A 12 17.06 -9.35 15.17
CA VAL A 12 15.61 -9.13 15.30
C VAL A 12 15.14 -7.95 14.44
N ARG A 13 15.90 -6.85 14.39
CA ARG A 13 15.54 -5.68 13.56
C ARG A 13 15.56 -6.01 12.07
N ASP A 14 16.49 -6.86 11.66
CA ASP A 14 16.60 -7.28 10.26
C ASP A 14 15.43 -8.17 9.83
N TRP A 15 15.03 -9.12 10.69
CA TRP A 15 13.83 -9.95 10.47
C TRP A 15 12.55 -9.11 10.45
N VAL A 16 12.44 -8.10 11.32
CA VAL A 16 11.31 -7.16 11.31
C VAL A 16 11.28 -6.36 10.00
N GLY A 17 12.44 -5.91 9.50
CA GLY A 17 12.52 -5.25 8.20
C GLY A 17 12.12 -6.16 7.03
N LEU A 18 12.53 -7.43 7.05
CA LEU A 18 12.11 -8.41 6.06
C LEU A 18 10.61 -8.67 6.11
N ALA A 19 10.04 -8.89 7.29
CA ALA A 19 8.60 -9.09 7.48
C ALA A 19 7.82 -7.86 6.97
N ALA A 20 8.24 -6.65 7.32
CA ALA A 20 7.62 -5.41 6.85
C ALA A 20 7.64 -5.30 5.30
N ARG A 21 8.74 -5.69 4.65
CA ARG A 21 8.83 -5.71 3.17
C ARG A 21 7.87 -6.69 2.55
N ILE A 22 7.82 -7.92 3.08
CA ILE A 22 6.94 -8.96 2.54
C ILE A 22 5.48 -8.60 2.76
N ILE A 23 5.11 -8.06 3.93
CA ILE A 23 3.75 -7.66 4.24
C ILE A 23 3.32 -6.49 3.35
N LEU A 24 4.11 -5.42 3.30
CA LEU A 24 3.78 -4.24 2.49
C LEU A 24 3.80 -4.56 0.99
N GLY A 25 4.88 -5.19 0.53
CA GLY A 25 5.09 -5.54 -0.86
C GLY A 25 4.10 -6.60 -1.36
N GLY A 26 3.85 -7.63 -0.56
CA GLY A 26 2.85 -8.66 -0.86
C GLY A 26 1.44 -8.09 -0.91
N THR A 27 1.08 -7.18 0.00
CA THR A 27 -0.23 -6.53 -0.03
C THR A 27 -0.41 -5.67 -1.29
N LEU A 28 0.58 -4.84 -1.63
CA LEU A 28 0.58 -4.03 -2.84
C LEU A 28 0.51 -4.91 -4.10
N LEU A 29 1.27 -6.00 -4.15
CA LEU A 29 1.29 -6.91 -5.29
C LEU A 29 -0.07 -7.59 -5.48
N VAL A 30 -0.65 -8.14 -4.41
CA VAL A 30 -1.98 -8.79 -4.47
C VAL A 30 -3.05 -7.77 -4.82
N ALA A 31 -3.02 -6.58 -4.23
CA ALA A 31 -3.94 -5.49 -4.55
C ALA A 31 -3.86 -5.11 -6.04
N GLY A 32 -2.64 -4.85 -6.54
CA GLY A 32 -2.43 -4.45 -7.92
C GLY A 32 -2.80 -5.53 -8.93
N ILE A 33 -2.49 -6.81 -8.66
CA ILE A 33 -2.92 -7.92 -9.52
C ILE A 33 -4.45 -7.99 -9.57
N ARG A 34 -5.12 -7.86 -8.42
CA ARG A 34 -6.59 -7.93 -8.37
C ARG A 34 -7.26 -6.77 -9.09
N LYS A 35 -6.68 -5.57 -9.06
CA LYS A 35 -7.16 -4.45 -9.86
C LYS A 35 -6.83 -4.58 -11.35
N ALA A 36 -5.70 -5.20 -11.68
CA ALA A 36 -5.34 -5.46 -13.07
C ALA A 36 -6.21 -6.55 -13.72
N THR A 37 -6.74 -7.50 -12.94
CA THR A 37 -7.68 -8.52 -13.46
C THR A 37 -9.06 -7.96 -13.80
N ASP A 38 -9.47 -6.86 -13.15
CA ASP A 38 -10.74 -6.19 -13.40
C ASP A 38 -10.53 -4.67 -13.42
N ILE A 39 -10.02 -4.21 -14.55
CA ILE A 39 -9.72 -2.79 -14.76
C ILE A 39 -11.02 -1.98 -14.87
N ASP A 40 -12.08 -2.57 -15.41
CA ASP A 40 -13.36 -1.87 -15.57
C ASP A 40 -13.95 -1.51 -14.20
N SER A 41 -13.96 -2.44 -13.23
CA SER A 41 -14.40 -2.13 -11.85
C SER A 41 -13.49 -1.12 -11.16
N THR A 42 -12.18 -1.17 -11.43
CA THR A 42 -11.21 -0.19 -10.91
C THR A 42 -11.50 1.22 -11.44
N ILE A 43 -11.74 1.38 -12.74
CA ILE A 43 -12.11 2.67 -13.35
C ILE A 43 -13.46 3.15 -12.81
N TRP A 44 -14.43 2.26 -12.68
CA TRP A 44 -15.76 2.59 -12.15
C TRP A 44 -15.70 3.07 -10.71
N SER A 45 -14.83 2.44 -9.91
CA SER A 45 -14.53 2.88 -8.54
C SER A 45 -13.97 4.28 -8.53
N VAL A 46 -12.90 4.54 -9.29
CA VAL A 46 -12.25 5.86 -9.37
C VAL A 46 -13.24 6.95 -9.79
N ARG A 47 -14.16 6.66 -10.73
CA ARG A 47 -15.25 7.58 -11.09
C ARG A 47 -16.20 7.84 -9.93
N THR A 48 -16.54 6.80 -9.17
CA THR A 48 -17.42 6.87 -8.00
C THR A 48 -16.80 7.66 -6.84
N TYR A 49 -15.46 7.69 -6.72
CA TYR A 49 -14.77 8.55 -5.76
C TYR A 49 -15.07 10.05 -5.97
N GLN A 50 -15.40 10.48 -7.20
CA GLN A 50 -15.68 11.88 -7.55
C GLN A 50 -14.56 12.85 -7.09
N ILE A 51 -13.30 12.38 -7.09
CA ILE A 51 -12.11 13.19 -6.78
C ILE A 51 -11.45 13.68 -8.07
N VAL A 52 -11.46 12.84 -9.10
CA VAL A 52 -10.78 13.04 -10.38
C VAL A 52 -11.85 13.25 -11.47
N PRO A 53 -11.65 14.15 -12.45
CA PRO A 53 -12.59 14.33 -13.55
C PRO A 53 -12.75 13.05 -14.38
N TRP A 54 -13.93 12.92 -15.01
CA TRP A 54 -14.36 11.70 -15.69
C TRP A 54 -13.39 11.20 -16.77
N ASP A 55 -12.72 12.12 -17.46
CA ASP A 55 -11.76 11.83 -18.54
C ASP A 55 -10.41 11.31 -18.01
N LEU A 56 -10.03 11.67 -16.79
CA LEU A 56 -8.79 11.22 -16.15
C LEU A 56 -8.98 9.93 -15.35
N ALA A 57 -10.21 9.54 -15.04
CA ALA A 57 -10.50 8.32 -14.28
C ALA A 57 -9.95 7.03 -14.93
N PRO A 58 -10.01 6.83 -16.27
CA PRO A 58 -9.35 5.70 -16.93
C PRO A 58 -7.83 5.71 -16.74
N ILE A 59 -7.20 6.87 -16.86
CA ILE A 59 -5.74 7.00 -16.72
C ILE A 59 -5.31 6.61 -15.30
N VAL A 60 -6.03 7.09 -14.28
CA VAL A 60 -5.77 6.73 -12.88
C VAL A 60 -6.05 5.25 -12.63
N GLY A 61 -7.14 4.70 -13.18
CA GLY A 61 -7.50 3.30 -13.04
C GLY A 61 -6.49 2.33 -13.67
N TRP A 62 -5.80 2.74 -14.74
CA TRP A 62 -4.72 1.95 -15.35
C TRP A 62 -3.36 2.15 -14.69
N THR A 63 -3.04 3.36 -14.25
CA THR A 63 -1.72 3.67 -13.66
C THR A 63 -1.58 3.14 -12.24
N MET A 64 -2.67 3.13 -11.47
CA MET A 64 -2.67 2.70 -10.07
C MET A 64 -2.28 1.21 -9.90
N PRO A 65 -2.87 0.23 -10.61
CA PRO A 65 -2.49 -1.18 -10.48
C PRO A 65 -1.03 -1.45 -10.88
N VAL A 66 -0.56 -0.77 -11.93
CA VAL A 66 0.82 -0.89 -12.41
C VAL A 66 1.80 -0.40 -11.35
N LEU A 67 1.53 0.77 -10.75
CA LEU A 67 2.35 1.30 -9.66
C LEU A 67 2.39 0.35 -8.45
N GLU A 68 1.25 -0.22 -8.07
CA GLU A 68 1.14 -1.16 -6.96
C GLU A 68 1.96 -2.43 -7.19
N ILE A 69 1.86 -3.02 -8.39
CA ILE A 69 2.61 -4.22 -8.77
C ILE A 69 4.11 -3.93 -8.78
N VAL A 70 4.54 -2.83 -9.40
CA VAL A 70 5.96 -2.48 -9.52
C VAL A 70 6.56 -2.19 -8.15
N VAL A 71 5.91 -1.36 -7.33
CA VAL A 71 6.40 -1.03 -5.98
C VAL A 71 6.36 -2.27 -5.08
N GLY A 72 5.30 -3.08 -5.18
CA GLY A 72 5.18 -4.33 -4.43
C GLY A 72 6.31 -5.30 -4.75
N LEU A 73 6.62 -5.47 -6.04
CA LEU A 73 7.72 -6.32 -6.49
C LEU A 73 9.08 -5.78 -6.07
N MET A 74 9.33 -4.47 -6.18
CA MET A 74 10.58 -3.85 -5.71
C MET A 74 10.79 -4.05 -4.20
N LEU A 75 9.72 -3.97 -3.40
CA LEU A 75 9.77 -4.25 -1.96
C LEU A 75 10.10 -5.71 -1.66
N ILE A 76 9.47 -6.65 -2.36
CA ILE A 76 9.71 -8.10 -2.19
C ILE A 76 11.14 -8.47 -2.61
N LEU A 77 11.60 -7.96 -3.76
CA LEU A 77 12.95 -8.19 -4.27
C LEU A 77 14.04 -7.46 -3.46
N GLY A 78 13.65 -6.54 -2.57
CA GLY A 78 14.60 -5.78 -1.76
C GLY A 78 15.44 -4.78 -2.56
N ILE A 79 14.91 -4.30 -3.70
CA ILE A 79 15.57 -3.31 -4.57
C ILE A 79 15.19 -1.90 -4.11
N ALA A 80 16.19 -1.01 -3.98
CA ALA A 80 16.00 0.41 -3.63
C ALA A 80 15.03 0.62 -2.45
N THR A 81 15.24 -0.13 -1.37
CA THR A 81 14.25 -0.37 -0.31
C THR A 81 13.79 0.88 0.43
N ARG A 82 14.63 1.92 0.43
CA ARG A 82 14.27 3.25 0.91
C ARG A 82 13.21 3.92 0.03
N TRP A 83 13.40 3.87 -1.29
CA TRP A 83 12.50 4.47 -2.27
C TRP A 83 11.21 3.68 -2.41
N SER A 84 11.31 2.34 -2.48
CA SER A 84 10.12 1.49 -2.56
C SER A 84 9.30 1.52 -1.26
N GLY A 85 9.95 1.64 -0.10
CA GLY A 85 9.28 1.92 1.18
C GLY A 85 8.56 3.27 1.19
N LEU A 86 9.20 4.34 0.71
CA LEU A 86 8.60 5.67 0.62
C LEU A 86 7.39 5.69 -0.34
N LEU A 87 7.53 5.07 -1.53
CA LEU A 87 6.45 4.96 -2.50
C LEU A 87 5.29 4.12 -1.96
N GLY A 88 5.58 3.03 -1.24
CA GLY A 88 4.57 2.22 -0.58
C GLY A 88 3.82 3.00 0.51
N THR A 89 4.53 3.74 1.36
CA THR A 89 3.90 4.64 2.35
C THR A 89 3.04 5.70 1.67
N LEU A 90 3.56 6.34 0.63
CA LEU A 90 2.82 7.37 -0.11
C LEU A 90 1.54 6.79 -0.71
N ALA A 91 1.62 5.60 -1.30
CA ALA A 91 0.45 4.90 -1.82
C ALA A 91 -0.60 4.68 -0.72
N MET A 92 -0.20 4.15 0.46
CA MET A 92 -1.11 3.95 1.59
C MET A 92 -1.75 5.27 2.05
N VAL A 93 -1.00 6.36 2.10
CA VAL A 93 -1.53 7.69 2.47
C VAL A 93 -2.58 8.16 1.46
N VAL A 94 -2.32 8.01 0.16
CA VAL A 94 -3.29 8.35 -0.89
C VAL A 94 -4.58 7.55 -0.73
N PHE A 95 -4.49 6.25 -0.43
CA PHE A 95 -5.66 5.42 -0.13
C PHE A 95 -6.44 5.91 1.08
N ILE A 96 -5.76 6.18 2.20
CA ILE A 96 -6.40 6.68 3.43
C ILE A 96 -7.16 7.98 3.15
N ILE A 97 -6.56 8.91 2.39
CA ILE A 97 -7.20 10.17 2.00
C ILE A 97 -8.43 9.89 1.15
N GLY A 98 -8.32 8.99 0.17
CA GLY A 98 -9.44 8.57 -0.68
C GLY A 98 -10.61 8.03 0.14
N ILE A 99 -10.37 7.05 1.01
CA ILE A 99 -11.40 6.43 1.86
C ILE A 99 -12.01 7.47 2.80
N SER A 100 -11.19 8.31 3.42
CA SER A 100 -11.65 9.38 4.32
C SER A 100 -12.54 10.40 3.62
N SER A 101 -12.23 10.77 2.38
CA SER A 101 -13.05 11.67 1.56
C SER A 101 -14.44 11.08 1.28
N VAL A 102 -14.49 9.81 0.90
CA VAL A 102 -15.75 9.10 0.60
C VAL A 102 -16.58 8.88 1.86
N TRP A 103 -15.92 8.58 2.99
CA TRP A 103 -16.56 8.46 4.29
C TRP A 103 -17.22 9.79 4.69
N GLY A 104 -16.52 10.93 4.55
CA GLY A 104 -17.09 12.24 4.85
C GLY A 104 -18.28 12.63 3.94
N ARG A 105 -18.37 12.06 2.74
CA ARG A 105 -19.46 12.29 1.77
C ARG A 105 -20.63 11.32 1.89
N HIS A 106 -20.58 10.37 2.83
CA HIS A 106 -21.62 9.36 3.01
C HIS A 106 -21.88 8.46 1.79
N ILE A 107 -20.87 8.21 0.97
CA ILE A 107 -21.00 7.38 -0.24
C ILE A 107 -20.74 5.91 0.12
N SER A 108 -21.72 5.04 -0.16
CA SER A 108 -21.61 3.59 0.02
C SER A 108 -20.92 2.94 -1.18
N LEU A 109 -19.60 2.80 -1.11
CA LEU A 109 -18.81 2.06 -2.10
C LEU A 109 -17.88 1.08 -1.38
N ASP A 110 -17.39 0.08 -2.10
CA ASP A 110 -16.25 -0.69 -1.68
C ASP A 110 -14.99 0.01 -2.18
N CYS A 111 -14.02 0.25 -1.28
CA CYS A 111 -12.83 1.05 -1.55
C CYS A 111 -11.97 0.48 -2.68
N GLY A 112 -12.23 -0.77 -3.08
CA GLY A 112 -11.56 -1.41 -4.21
C GLY A 112 -10.07 -1.69 -3.97
N CYS A 113 -9.58 -1.55 -2.73
CA CYS A 113 -8.18 -1.84 -2.37
C CYS A 113 -7.74 -3.26 -2.77
N PHE A 114 -8.68 -4.20 -2.94
CA PHE A 114 -8.43 -5.57 -3.42
C PHE A 114 -9.23 -5.95 -4.68
N GLY A 115 -9.58 -4.98 -5.53
CA GLY A 115 -10.22 -5.24 -6.83
C GLY A 115 -11.72 -5.54 -6.80
N ASN A 116 -12.40 -5.38 -5.66
CA ASN A 116 -13.87 -5.49 -5.55
C ASN A 116 -14.54 -4.11 -5.54
N GLY A 117 -13.96 -3.12 -6.20
CA GLY A 117 -14.40 -1.74 -6.06
C GLY A 117 -15.72 -1.45 -6.77
N GLY A 118 -16.52 -0.55 -6.19
CA GLY A 118 -17.79 -0.11 -6.76
C GLY A 118 -18.87 0.16 -5.69
N PRO A 119 -20.00 0.79 -6.06
CA PRO A 119 -21.18 0.89 -5.22
C PRO A 119 -21.62 -0.47 -4.70
N VAL A 120 -21.87 -0.54 -3.40
CA VAL A 120 -22.35 -1.77 -2.75
C VAL A 120 -23.67 -1.49 -2.05
N ASP A 121 -24.62 -2.39 -2.22
CA ASP A 121 -25.90 -2.35 -1.52
C ASP A 121 -25.76 -2.99 -0.13
N ARG A 122 -24.97 -2.35 0.73
CA ARG A 122 -24.78 -2.74 2.14
C ARG A 122 -25.26 -1.62 3.05
N SER A 123 -25.75 -1.99 4.23
CA SER A 123 -26.16 -0.99 5.23
C SER A 123 -24.99 -0.06 5.57
N TRP A 124 -25.28 1.23 5.70
CA TRP A 124 -24.28 2.27 5.94
C TRP A 124 -23.36 1.96 7.14
N ARG A 125 -23.91 1.37 8.21
CA ARG A 125 -23.15 0.96 9.40
C ARG A 125 -22.11 -0.11 9.11
N LEU A 126 -22.41 -1.05 8.21
CA LEU A 126 -21.46 -2.10 7.81
C LEU A 126 -20.34 -1.48 6.96
N THR A 127 -20.67 -0.59 6.03
CA THR A 127 -19.70 0.13 5.20
C THR A 127 -18.73 0.95 6.05
N GLN A 128 -19.22 1.65 7.08
CA GLN A 128 -18.37 2.39 8.02
C GLN A 128 -17.36 1.48 8.76
N ARG A 129 -17.78 0.27 9.16
CA ARG A 129 -16.85 -0.70 9.77
C ARG A 129 -15.78 -1.15 8.78
N THR A 130 -16.15 -1.39 7.52
CA THR A 130 -15.18 -1.76 6.48
C THR A 130 -14.18 -0.63 6.24
N TYR A 131 -14.63 0.62 6.09
CA TYR A 131 -13.74 1.78 5.94
C TYR A 131 -12.78 1.94 7.13
N ALA A 132 -13.26 1.75 8.35
CA ALA A 132 -12.42 1.82 9.54
C ALA A 132 -11.34 0.73 9.55
N LEU A 133 -11.68 -0.51 9.14
CA LEU A 133 -10.72 -1.60 9.02
C LEU A 133 -9.71 -1.38 7.90
N ASP A 134 -10.16 -0.85 6.76
CA ASP A 134 -9.27 -0.49 5.63
C ASP A 134 -8.28 0.60 6.04
N ILE A 135 -8.74 1.67 6.69
CA ILE A 135 -7.86 2.73 7.19
C ILE A 135 -6.89 2.19 8.24
N LEU A 136 -7.34 1.32 9.14
CA LEU A 136 -6.46 0.71 10.15
C LEU A 136 -5.38 -0.17 9.52
N ARG A 137 -5.74 -0.97 8.51
CA ARG A 137 -4.80 -1.76 7.71
C ARG A 137 -3.80 -0.84 7.03
N ASP A 138 -4.28 0.18 6.31
CA ASP A 138 -3.43 1.08 5.54
C ASP A 138 -2.51 1.91 6.44
N LEU A 139 -2.95 2.27 7.64
CA LEU A 139 -2.10 2.88 8.68
C LEU A 139 -0.99 1.91 9.13
N GLY A 140 -1.33 0.66 9.41
CA GLY A 140 -0.34 -0.37 9.76
C GLY A 140 0.71 -0.57 8.66
N LEU A 141 0.25 -0.62 7.41
CA LEU A 141 1.12 -0.74 6.23
C LEU A 141 1.97 0.52 6.01
N ALA A 142 1.40 1.71 6.20
CA ALA A 142 2.13 2.97 6.12
C ALA A 142 3.24 3.03 7.17
N LEU A 143 2.98 2.59 8.40
CA LEU A 143 3.98 2.48 9.46
C LEU A 143 5.10 1.49 9.09
N CYS A 144 4.76 0.34 8.48
CA CYS A 144 5.76 -0.58 7.94
C CYS A 144 6.64 0.09 6.88
N GLY A 145 6.06 0.85 5.94
CA GLY A 145 6.82 1.58 4.93
C GLY A 145 7.69 2.71 5.52
N ILE A 146 7.19 3.44 6.52
CA ILE A 146 7.95 4.48 7.24
C ILE A 146 9.14 3.84 7.96
N TRP A 147 8.92 2.71 8.63
CA TRP A 147 9.99 1.96 9.29
C TRP A 147 11.09 1.56 8.30
N LEU A 148 10.71 1.06 7.12
CA LEU A 148 11.64 0.71 6.04
C LEU A 148 12.37 1.92 5.46
N ALA A 149 11.69 3.06 5.33
CA ALA A 149 12.28 4.30 4.82
C ALA A 149 13.31 4.90 5.81
N ILE A 150 13.02 4.85 7.11
CA ILE A 150 13.92 5.33 8.17
C ILE A 150 15.09 4.35 8.39
N ARG A 151 14.85 3.04 8.23
CA ARG A 151 15.86 1.99 8.40
C ARG A 151 16.01 1.13 7.15
N PRO A 152 16.71 1.61 6.11
CA PRO A 152 16.89 0.86 4.86
C PRO A 152 17.77 -0.40 5.01
N ARG A 153 18.53 -0.52 6.11
CA ARG A 153 19.32 -1.71 6.43
C ARG A 153 18.39 -2.84 6.88
N SER A 154 17.97 -3.69 5.96
CA SER A 154 17.50 -5.04 6.27
C SER A 154 18.32 -6.05 5.49
N THR A 155 18.48 -7.26 6.04
CA THR A 155 19.46 -8.31 5.68
C THR A 155 19.46 -8.82 4.24
N LEU A 156 18.58 -8.33 3.37
CA LEU A 156 18.44 -8.75 1.97
C LEU A 156 18.25 -7.56 1.02
N SER A 157 18.86 -6.40 1.27
CA SER A 157 19.03 -5.43 0.17
C SER A 157 20.10 -5.95 -0.80
N MET A 158 19.70 -6.25 -2.04
CA MET A 158 20.64 -6.56 -3.12
C MET A 158 21.58 -5.38 -3.45
N ASP A 159 21.40 -4.22 -2.82
CA ASP A 159 22.31 -3.06 -2.88
C ASP A 159 23.78 -3.43 -2.58
N HIS A 160 24.05 -4.48 -1.78
CA HIS A 160 25.43 -4.87 -1.49
C HIS A 160 26.14 -5.61 -2.65
N TRP A 161 25.41 -6.11 -3.66
CA TRP A 161 25.97 -6.93 -4.74
C TRP A 161 26.32 -6.12 -6.01
N ILE A 162 25.85 -4.87 -6.13
CA ILE A 162 26.11 -4.03 -7.31
C ILE A 162 27.41 -3.22 -7.17
N THR A 163 28.02 -3.18 -5.98
CA THR A 163 29.26 -2.41 -5.71
C THR A 163 30.51 -3.29 -5.51
N SER A 164 30.42 -4.61 -5.73
CA SER A 164 31.59 -5.51 -5.67
C SER A 164 32.25 -5.71 -7.02
#